data_AF-A0A7Y5CSA5-F1
#
_entry.id   AF-A0A7Y5CSA5-F1
#
_cell.length_a   1.000
_cell.length_b   1.000
_cell.length_c   1.000
_cell.angle_alpha   90.00
_cell.angle_beta   90.00
_cell.angle_gamma   90.00
#
_symmetry.space_group_name_H-M   'P 1'
#
loop_
_entity.id
_entity.type
_entity.pdbx_description
1 polymer ?
#
loop_
_entity_poly.entity_id
_entity_poly.type
_entity_poly.pdbx_seq_one_letter_code
_entity_poly.pdbx_strand_id
1 'polypeptide(L)'
;MKTLIHNAVIFTNAGATPVLSSHAVVIDGHRIAEISPENAARQKHPEAARLDAGGRLLMPGLINAHMHFYSTFARGLALPQQPRDFAEVLRLLWWKLDASLDDAAVYYSALLAATTAVRHGVTAVIDHHASPNAIAGSLDRIAEALELIATARPARPQDWRRTNDSCKNAETPIMKTNVIFSTPWSVCTLPSRSMTIPWKLRQASVAHTVPAAMCTCWKILSISN
;
A
#
# COMPACT_ATOMS: atom_id res chain seq x y z
N MET A 1 -11.15 15.59 11.20
CA MET A 1 -11.37 16.51 10.06
C MET A 1 -11.89 15.69 8.90
N LYS A 2 -12.92 16.16 8.20
CA LYS A 2 -13.49 15.44 7.05
C LYS A 2 -12.80 15.83 5.76
N THR A 3 -12.64 14.87 4.86
CA THR A 3 -12.13 15.07 3.50
C THR A 3 -13.15 14.55 2.50
N LEU A 4 -13.52 15.38 1.52
CA LEU A 4 -14.39 15.02 0.41
C LEU A 4 -13.54 14.89 -0.85
N ILE A 5 -13.46 13.68 -1.38
CA ILE A 5 -12.78 13.37 -2.63
C ILE A 5 -13.78 13.39 -3.78
N HIS A 6 -13.53 14.23 -4.77
CA HIS A 6 -14.44 14.49 -5.88
C HIS A 6 -13.76 14.37 -7.23
N ASN A 7 -14.55 14.48 -8.32
CA ASN A 7 -14.05 14.37 -9.69
C ASN A 7 -13.23 13.07 -9.88
N ALA A 8 -13.80 11.95 -9.44
CA ALA A 8 -13.21 10.62 -9.54
C ALA A 8 -14.17 9.66 -10.24
N VAL A 9 -13.62 8.63 -10.89
CA VAL A 9 -14.36 7.40 -11.21
C VAL A 9 -14.18 6.47 -10.03
N ILE A 10 -15.23 6.03 -9.37
CA ILE A 10 -15.14 5.30 -8.10
C ILE A 10 -15.41 3.82 -8.35
N PHE A 11 -14.43 2.94 -8.13
CA PHE A 11 -14.61 1.49 -8.13
C PHE A 11 -14.74 0.97 -6.70
N THR A 12 -15.92 0.51 -6.30
CA THR A 12 -16.19 0.07 -4.90
C THR A 12 -15.76 -1.37 -4.61
N ASN A 13 -15.49 -2.17 -5.65
CA ASN A 13 -15.28 -3.62 -5.53
C ASN A 13 -16.42 -4.36 -4.79
N ALA A 14 -17.64 -3.80 -4.80
CA ALA A 14 -18.79 -4.36 -4.09
C ALA A 14 -20.11 -3.96 -4.77
N GLY A 15 -21.13 -4.81 -4.61
CA GLY A 15 -22.49 -4.56 -5.09
C GLY A 15 -22.70 -4.78 -6.60
N ALA A 16 -23.92 -4.52 -7.06
CA ALA A 16 -24.33 -4.73 -8.45
C ALA A 16 -23.77 -3.67 -9.42
N THR A 17 -23.41 -2.48 -8.90
CA THR A 17 -22.86 -1.36 -9.68
C THR A 17 -21.50 -0.99 -9.09
N PRO A 18 -20.43 -1.72 -9.45
CA PRO A 18 -19.14 -1.56 -8.81
C PRO A 18 -18.39 -0.31 -9.28
N VAL A 19 -18.85 0.38 -10.33
CA VAL A 19 -18.24 1.60 -10.88
C VAL A 19 -19.25 2.74 -10.81
N LEU A 20 -18.91 3.80 -10.11
CA LEU A 20 -19.74 4.98 -9.91
C LEU A 20 -19.07 6.20 -10.54
N SER A 21 -19.77 6.82 -11.49
CA SER A 21 -19.44 8.14 -12.04
C SER A 21 -20.22 9.23 -11.30
N SER A 22 -19.68 10.45 -11.24
CA SER A 22 -20.34 11.61 -10.62
C SER A 22 -20.66 11.45 -9.12
N HIS A 23 -19.90 10.60 -8.43
CA HIS A 23 -19.97 10.38 -6.99
C HIS A 23 -18.73 10.96 -6.30
N ALA A 24 -18.84 11.19 -5.00
CA ALA A 24 -17.75 11.58 -4.13
C ALA A 24 -17.62 10.59 -2.96
N VAL A 25 -16.41 10.49 -2.42
CA VAL A 25 -16.14 9.74 -1.17
C VAL A 25 -15.86 10.75 -0.06
N VAL A 26 -16.61 10.64 1.04
CA VAL A 26 -16.38 11.42 2.25
C VAL A 26 -15.68 10.55 3.28
N ILE A 27 -14.56 11.04 3.78
CA ILE A 27 -13.74 10.39 4.79
C ILE A 27 -13.84 11.19 6.07
N ASP A 28 -14.05 10.52 7.19
CA ASP A 28 -13.98 11.12 8.52
C ASP A 28 -12.94 10.37 9.36
N GLY A 29 -11.81 11.03 9.62
CA GLY A 29 -10.64 10.40 10.23
C GLY A 29 -10.14 9.22 9.39
N HIS A 30 -10.32 8.00 9.91
CA HIS A 30 -9.85 6.75 9.29
C HIS A 30 -10.96 5.92 8.64
N ARG A 31 -12.17 6.48 8.50
CA ARG A 31 -13.33 5.75 7.99
C ARG A 31 -13.93 6.43 6.78
N ILE A 32 -14.41 5.62 5.84
CA ILE A 32 -15.32 6.09 4.79
C ILE A 32 -16.66 6.37 5.48
N ALA A 33 -17.01 7.64 5.57
CA ALA A 33 -18.27 8.08 6.16
C ALA A 33 -19.42 7.92 5.18
N GLU A 34 -19.19 8.22 3.90
CA GLU A 34 -20.22 8.19 2.88
C GLU A 34 -19.62 8.04 1.47
N ILE A 35 -20.37 7.37 0.59
CA ILE A 35 -20.19 7.44 -0.87
C ILE A 35 -21.56 7.85 -1.44
N SER A 36 -21.63 8.99 -2.10
CA SER A 36 -22.89 9.55 -2.62
C SER A 36 -22.66 10.45 -3.83
N PRO A 37 -23.72 10.82 -4.59
CA PRO A 37 -23.58 11.74 -5.70
C PRO A 37 -22.87 13.03 -5.26
N GLU A 38 -21.94 13.51 -6.09
CA GLU A 38 -20.99 14.56 -5.71
C GLU A 38 -21.69 15.83 -5.19
N ASN A 39 -22.76 16.26 -5.84
CA ASN A 39 -23.53 17.44 -5.42
C ASN A 39 -24.17 17.26 -4.04
N ALA A 40 -24.69 16.07 -3.74
CA ALA A 40 -25.29 15.76 -2.45
C ALA A 40 -24.23 15.75 -1.34
N ALA A 41 -23.08 15.11 -1.58
CA ALA A 41 -21.95 15.10 -0.65
C ALA A 41 -21.46 16.52 -0.35
N ARG A 42 -21.34 17.37 -1.38
CA ARG A 42 -20.89 18.78 -1.24
C ARG A 42 -21.88 19.63 -0.44
N GLN A 43 -23.18 19.41 -0.60
CA GLN A 43 -24.20 20.13 0.16
C GLN A 43 -24.27 19.67 1.61
N LYS A 44 -24.09 18.36 1.85
CA LYS A 44 -24.14 17.75 3.18
C LYS A 44 -22.89 18.01 4.03
N HIS A 45 -21.74 18.16 3.37
CA HIS A 45 -20.44 18.39 4.00
C HIS A 45 -19.74 19.65 3.46
N PRO A 46 -20.34 20.85 3.61
CA PRO A 46 -19.75 22.10 3.12
C PRO A 46 -18.39 22.42 3.77
N GLU A 47 -18.16 21.94 4.99
CA GLU A 47 -16.96 22.14 5.80
C GLU A 47 -15.81 21.15 5.50
N ALA A 48 -16.07 20.09 4.73
CA ALA A 48 -15.05 19.08 4.44
C ALA A 48 -13.94 19.65 3.53
N ALA A 49 -12.69 19.30 3.83
CA ALA A 49 -11.56 19.61 2.99
C ALA A 49 -11.73 18.94 1.62
N ARG A 50 -11.59 19.69 0.53
CA ARG A 50 -11.84 19.19 -0.82
C ARG A 50 -10.55 18.65 -1.44
N LEU A 51 -10.61 17.41 -1.92
CA LEU A 51 -9.56 16.77 -2.70
C LEU A 51 -10.08 16.48 -4.10
N ASP A 52 -9.52 17.15 -5.10
CA ASP A 52 -9.82 16.89 -6.51
C ASP A 52 -8.99 15.70 -7.02
N ALA A 53 -9.65 14.63 -7.43
CA ALA A 53 -8.99 13.45 -7.98
C ALA A 53 -8.59 13.60 -9.46
N GLY A 54 -9.06 14.64 -10.16
CA GLY A 54 -8.65 14.97 -11.53
C GLY A 54 -9.13 13.97 -12.58
N GLY A 55 -10.33 13.42 -12.43
CA GLY A 55 -10.93 12.44 -13.35
C GLY A 55 -10.37 11.02 -13.23
N ARG A 56 -9.58 10.75 -12.19
CA ARG A 56 -8.90 9.46 -12.00
C ARG A 56 -9.81 8.42 -11.32
N LEU A 57 -9.47 7.15 -11.51
CA LEU A 57 -10.07 5.99 -10.87
C LEU A 57 -9.69 5.91 -9.39
N LEU A 58 -10.61 6.25 -8.51
CA LEU A 58 -10.55 5.96 -7.09
C LEU A 58 -11.00 4.50 -6.87
N MET A 59 -10.17 3.61 -6.31
CA MET A 59 -10.50 2.20 -6.01
C MET A 59 -9.95 1.77 -4.64
N PRO A 60 -10.41 0.71 -3.97
CA PRO A 60 -9.72 0.11 -2.83
C PRO A 60 -8.23 -0.11 -3.07
N GLY A 61 -7.42 0.14 -2.05
CA GLY A 61 -6.00 -0.15 -2.00
C GLY A 61 -5.78 -1.66 -2.06
N LEU A 62 -4.67 -2.04 -2.67
CA LEU A 62 -4.37 -3.45 -2.89
C LEU A 62 -3.90 -4.08 -1.58
N ILE A 63 -4.25 -5.36 -1.40
CA ILE A 63 -3.79 -6.18 -0.29
C ILE A 63 -2.74 -7.15 -0.85
N ASN A 64 -1.51 -7.05 -0.35
CA ASN A 64 -0.51 -8.07 -0.60
C ASN A 64 -0.60 -9.14 0.49
N ALA A 65 -1.22 -10.27 0.16
CA ALA A 65 -1.47 -11.34 1.12
C ALA A 65 -0.23 -12.19 1.47
N HIS A 66 0.90 -11.97 0.79
CA HIS A 66 2.11 -12.74 1.04
C HIS A 66 3.36 -11.96 0.65
N MET A 67 4.17 -11.60 1.64
CA MET A 67 5.43 -10.88 1.46
C MET A 67 6.51 -11.42 2.40
N HIS A 68 7.77 -11.17 2.03
CA HIS A 68 8.94 -11.39 2.88
C HIS A 68 9.81 -10.13 2.85
N PHE A 69 9.58 -9.17 3.75
CA PHE A 69 10.29 -7.89 3.77
C PHE A 69 11.80 -8.07 3.87
N TYR A 70 12.25 -8.98 4.71
CA TYR A 70 13.67 -9.24 4.94
C TYR A 70 14.43 -9.65 3.67
N SER A 71 13.73 -10.17 2.66
CA SER A 71 14.35 -10.63 1.40
C SER A 71 14.50 -9.56 0.33
N THR A 72 14.08 -8.33 0.62
CA THR A 72 13.95 -7.26 -0.39
C THR A 72 15.27 -6.95 -1.11
N PHE A 73 16.42 -7.10 -0.44
CA PHE A 73 17.75 -6.90 -1.04
C PHE A 73 18.31 -8.12 -1.77
N ALA A 74 17.69 -9.30 -1.65
CA ALA A 74 18.12 -10.49 -2.41
C ALA A 74 17.71 -10.43 -3.89
N ARG A 75 16.90 -9.44 -4.30
CA ARG A 75 16.47 -9.27 -5.69
C ARG A 75 17.67 -9.00 -6.59
N GLY A 76 17.91 -9.94 -7.52
CA GLY A 76 19.04 -9.86 -8.45
C GLY A 76 20.34 -10.46 -7.91
N LEU A 77 20.34 -11.06 -6.73
CA LEU A 77 21.52 -11.75 -6.20
C LEU A 77 21.83 -13.00 -7.03
N ALA A 78 23.07 -13.12 -7.50
CA ALA A 78 23.53 -14.29 -8.21
C ALA A 78 23.67 -15.48 -7.25
N LEU A 79 23.17 -16.64 -7.67
CA LEU A 79 23.39 -17.89 -6.97
C LEU A 79 24.64 -18.57 -7.51
N PRO A 80 25.39 -19.29 -6.66
CA PRO A 80 26.60 -20.02 -7.10
C PRO A 80 26.29 -21.10 -8.14
N GLN A 81 25.06 -21.61 -8.15
CA GLN A 81 24.54 -22.55 -9.13
C GLN A 81 23.03 -22.38 -9.27
N GLN A 82 22.48 -22.89 -10.38
CA GLN A 82 21.04 -22.97 -10.56
C GLN A 82 20.44 -24.03 -9.63
N PRO A 83 19.47 -23.67 -8.76
CA PRO A 83 18.82 -24.63 -7.87
C PRO A 83 17.91 -25.60 -8.65
N ARG A 84 17.93 -26.87 -8.26
CA ARG A 84 17.13 -27.95 -8.85
C ARG A 84 15.71 -28.03 -8.29
N ASP A 85 15.54 -27.64 -7.03
CA ASP A 85 14.27 -27.68 -6.31
C ASP A 85 14.18 -26.55 -5.28
N PHE A 86 13.03 -26.43 -4.61
CA PHE A 86 12.82 -25.40 -3.59
C PHE A 86 13.74 -25.57 -2.36
N ALA A 87 14.09 -26.80 -2.00
CA ALA A 87 14.97 -27.06 -0.87
C ALA A 87 16.40 -26.59 -1.15
N GLU A 88 16.85 -26.64 -2.40
CA GLU A 88 18.09 -26.00 -2.83
C GLU A 88 17.99 -24.48 -2.83
N VAL A 89 16.87 -23.87 -3.21
CA VAL A 89 16.68 -22.42 -3.04
C VAL A 89 16.84 -22.03 -1.58
N LEU A 90 16.24 -22.79 -0.66
CA LEU A 90 16.37 -22.55 0.78
C LEU A 90 17.83 -22.63 1.25
N ARG A 91 18.55 -23.69 0.86
CA ARG A 91 19.96 -23.91 1.26
C ARG A 91 20.94 -22.92 0.63
N LEU A 92 20.75 -22.61 -0.65
CA LEU A 92 21.69 -21.80 -1.43
C LEU A 92 21.49 -20.31 -1.21
N LEU A 93 20.26 -19.87 -0.92
CA LEU A 93 19.87 -18.48 -0.76
C LEU A 93 19.27 -18.20 0.62
N TRP A 94 18.07 -18.72 0.89
CA TRP A 94 17.24 -18.19 1.98
C TRP A 94 17.85 -18.34 3.35
N TRP A 95 18.29 -19.54 3.75
CA TRP A 95 18.87 -19.73 5.09
C TRP A 95 20.15 -18.94 5.33
N LYS A 96 20.94 -18.70 4.26
CA LYS A 96 22.13 -17.85 4.35
C LYS A 96 21.74 -16.39 4.52
N LEU A 97 20.73 -15.93 3.77
CA LEU A 97 20.20 -14.59 3.90
C LEU A 97 19.60 -14.36 5.28
N ASP A 98 18.70 -15.23 5.72
CA ASP A 98 18.02 -15.18 7.02
C ASP A 98 19.04 -15.07 8.17
N ALA A 99 20.10 -15.88 8.12
CA ALA A 99 21.17 -15.86 9.12
C ALA A 99 22.09 -14.63 9.02
N SER A 100 22.09 -13.91 7.89
CA SER A 100 22.95 -12.72 7.70
C SER A 100 22.29 -11.41 8.14
N LEU A 101 21.01 -11.44 8.51
CA LEU A 101 20.28 -10.23 8.89
C LEU A 101 20.73 -9.72 10.26
N ASP A 102 20.98 -8.41 10.30
CA ASP A 102 21.06 -7.59 11.51
C ASP A 102 19.88 -6.60 11.57
N ASP A 103 19.78 -5.83 12.66
CA ASP A 103 18.70 -4.86 12.87
C ASP A 103 18.58 -3.82 11.74
N ALA A 104 19.73 -3.39 11.20
CA ALA A 104 19.77 -2.40 10.12
C ALA A 104 19.24 -3.01 8.81
N ALA A 105 19.68 -4.22 8.48
CA ALA A 105 19.21 -4.94 7.30
C ALA A 105 17.70 -5.19 7.36
N VAL A 106 17.16 -5.55 8.53
CA VAL A 106 15.71 -5.70 8.75
C VAL A 106 14.98 -4.38 8.49
N TYR A 107 15.44 -3.29 9.11
CA TYR A 107 14.83 -1.95 8.94
C TYR A 107 14.83 -1.50 7.48
N TYR A 108 15.99 -1.50 6.82
CA TYR A 108 16.11 -0.98 5.46
C TYR A 108 15.41 -1.86 4.42
N SER A 109 15.38 -3.18 4.64
CA SER A 109 14.64 -4.09 3.76
C SER A 109 13.13 -3.82 3.84
N ALA A 110 12.60 -3.63 5.05
CA ALA A 110 11.21 -3.27 5.27
C ALA A 110 10.88 -1.89 4.68
N LEU A 111 11.75 -0.89 4.87
CA LEU A 111 11.55 0.46 4.34
C LEU A 111 11.44 0.47 2.82
N LEU A 112 12.35 -0.23 2.13
CA LEU A 112 12.34 -0.34 0.67
C LEU A 112 11.11 -1.09 0.16
N ALA A 113 10.73 -2.18 0.84
CA ALA A 113 9.55 -2.96 0.50
C ALA A 113 8.27 -2.12 0.63
N ALA A 114 8.12 -1.42 1.76
CA ALA A 114 6.97 -0.56 2.05
C ALA A 114 6.86 0.61 1.06
N THR A 115 7.98 1.27 0.76
CA THR A 115 8.03 2.34 -0.26
C THR A 115 7.57 1.81 -1.62
N THR A 116 8.03 0.62 -2.00
CA THR A 116 7.62 -0.03 -3.25
C THR A 116 6.14 -0.38 -3.23
N ALA A 117 5.64 -0.93 -2.12
CA ALA A 117 4.24 -1.29 -1.94
C ALA A 117 3.31 -0.08 -2.12
N VAL A 118 3.57 1.01 -1.40
CA VAL A 118 2.78 2.25 -1.48
C VAL A 118 2.81 2.85 -2.88
N ARG A 119 3.99 2.85 -3.54
CA ARG A 119 4.13 3.34 -4.93
C ARG A 119 3.26 2.55 -5.92
N HIS A 120 3.01 1.28 -5.65
CA HIS A 120 2.13 0.43 -6.45
C HIS A 120 0.69 0.38 -5.94
N GLY A 121 0.36 1.20 -4.94
CA GLY A 121 -0.98 1.32 -4.34
C GLY A 121 -1.40 0.12 -3.50
N VAL A 122 -0.43 -0.62 -2.96
CA VAL A 122 -0.65 -1.59 -1.90
C VAL A 122 -0.75 -0.82 -0.59
N THR A 123 -1.85 -1.04 0.13
CA THR A 123 -2.12 -0.35 1.39
C THR A 123 -2.01 -1.29 2.58
N ALA A 124 -2.13 -2.60 2.39
CA ALA A 124 -1.97 -3.63 3.42
C ALA A 124 -1.06 -4.76 2.93
N VAL A 125 -0.23 -5.30 3.83
CA VAL A 125 0.73 -6.37 3.55
C VAL A 125 0.72 -7.38 4.69
N ILE A 126 0.76 -8.67 4.36
CA ILE A 126 1.02 -9.76 5.31
C ILE A 126 2.49 -10.20 5.11
N ASP A 127 3.33 -9.87 6.10
CA ASP A 127 4.76 -10.18 6.08
C ASP A 127 5.08 -11.48 6.83
N HIS A 128 5.80 -12.37 6.17
CA HIS A 128 6.35 -13.60 6.74
C HIS A 128 7.83 -13.36 7.09
N HIS A 129 8.08 -12.75 8.24
CA HIS A 129 9.42 -12.37 8.66
C HIS A 129 10.26 -13.57 9.15
N ALA A 130 11.54 -13.63 8.76
CA ALA A 130 12.52 -14.58 9.27
C ALA A 130 13.88 -13.89 9.49
N SER A 131 14.37 -13.92 10.73
CA SER A 131 15.63 -13.28 11.15
C SER A 131 16.24 -14.01 12.36
N PRO A 132 16.67 -15.28 12.20
CA PRO A 132 17.14 -16.12 13.30
C PRO A 132 18.30 -15.52 14.12
N ASN A 133 19.10 -14.64 13.52
CA ASN A 133 20.23 -13.97 14.20
C ASN A 133 19.91 -12.52 14.64
N ALA A 134 18.70 -12.01 14.37
CA ALA A 134 18.22 -10.68 14.77
C ALA A 134 16.78 -10.77 15.30
N ILE A 135 16.56 -11.64 16.30
CA ILE A 135 15.21 -11.93 16.80
C ILE A 135 14.66 -10.75 17.62
N ALA A 136 15.42 -10.30 18.61
CA ALA A 136 14.97 -9.25 19.53
C ALA A 136 14.89 -7.89 18.80
N GLY A 137 13.70 -7.27 18.80
CA GLY A 137 13.50 -5.94 18.22
C GLY A 137 13.31 -5.91 16.70
N SER A 138 13.39 -7.03 15.98
CA SER A 138 13.17 -7.06 14.52
C SER A 138 11.79 -6.53 14.11
N LEU A 139 10.74 -6.89 14.86
CA LEU A 139 9.39 -6.38 14.59
C LEU A 139 9.27 -4.88 14.87
N ASP A 140 10.00 -4.36 15.87
CA ASP A 140 10.04 -2.92 16.15
C ASP A 140 10.77 -2.17 15.03
N ARG A 141 11.85 -2.73 14.47
CA ARG A 141 12.54 -2.18 13.29
C ARG A 141 11.62 -2.14 12.06
N ILE A 142 10.83 -3.20 11.83
CA ILE A 142 9.84 -3.21 10.75
C ILE A 142 8.77 -2.16 10.99
N ALA A 143 8.25 -2.05 12.22
CA ALA A 143 7.24 -1.06 12.57
C ALA A 143 7.75 0.37 12.35
N GLU A 144 8.97 0.67 12.81
CA GLU A 144 9.63 1.96 12.61
C GLU A 144 9.74 2.33 11.12
N ALA A 145 10.16 1.38 10.28
CA ALA A 145 10.25 1.59 8.84
C ALA A 145 8.87 1.88 8.20
N LEU A 146 7.83 1.20 8.66
CA LEU A 146 6.47 1.41 8.17
C LEU A 146 5.90 2.75 8.66
N GLU A 147 6.10 3.11 9.93
CA GLU A 147 5.66 4.37 10.52
C GLU A 147 6.24 5.58 9.77
N LEU A 148 7.51 5.49 9.38
CA LEU A 148 8.12 6.50 8.51
C LEU A 148 7.36 6.65 7.19
N ILE A 149 6.94 5.56 6.56
CA ILE A 149 6.20 5.59 5.29
C ILE A 149 4.75 6.05 5.46
N ALA A 150 4.07 5.74 6.57
CA ALA A 150 2.72 6.25 6.83
C ALA A 150 2.69 7.75 7.08
N THR A 151 3.71 8.27 7.76
CA THR A 151 3.81 9.70 8.12
C THR A 151 4.44 10.54 7.02
N ALA A 152 5.26 9.93 6.16
CA ALA A 152 5.82 10.58 4.99
C ALA A 152 4.70 10.96 4.01
N ARG A 153 4.42 12.27 3.92
CA ARG A 153 3.62 12.81 2.81
C ARG A 153 4.39 12.55 1.51
N PRO A 154 3.84 11.81 0.53
CA PRO A 154 4.52 11.65 -0.73
C PRO A 154 4.62 13.02 -1.39
N ALA A 155 5.84 13.44 -1.65
CA ALA A 155 6.14 14.65 -2.39
C ALA A 155 5.48 14.54 -3.79
N ARG A 156 4.96 15.66 -4.34
CA ARG A 156 4.36 15.61 -5.68
C ARG A 156 5.43 15.14 -6.69
N PRO A 157 5.06 14.60 -7.85
CA PRO A 157 6.03 14.26 -8.91
C PRO A 157 6.91 15.44 -9.40
N GLN A 158 6.67 16.66 -8.97
CA GLN A 158 7.53 17.83 -9.22
C GLN A 158 8.56 18.08 -8.11
N ASP A 159 8.38 17.49 -6.94
CA ASP A 159 9.15 17.76 -5.72
C ASP A 159 10.36 16.82 -5.55
N TRP A 160 10.43 15.68 -6.23
CA TRP A 160 11.56 14.74 -6.14
C TRP A 160 12.90 15.30 -6.65
N ARG A 161 12.88 16.40 -7.41
CA ARG A 161 14.10 17.11 -7.82
C ARG A 161 14.67 18.02 -6.74
N ARG A 162 13.98 18.22 -5.60
CA ARG A 162 14.31 19.25 -4.60
C ARG A 162 14.53 18.76 -3.16
N THR A 163 14.29 17.49 -2.84
CA THR A 163 14.27 17.01 -1.46
C THR A 163 15.60 16.38 -0.99
N ASN A 164 16.71 17.14 -1.04
CA ASN A 164 17.88 16.83 -0.22
C ASN A 164 17.92 17.63 1.10
N ASP A 165 17.08 18.66 1.27
CA ASP A 165 17.32 19.68 2.32
C ASP A 165 16.24 19.82 3.41
N SER A 166 15.23 18.95 3.52
CA SER A 166 14.11 19.19 4.46
C SER A 166 13.63 17.97 5.25
N CYS A 167 14.56 17.27 5.91
CA CYS A 167 14.23 16.39 7.04
C CYS A 167 14.55 17.11 8.36
N LYS A 168 13.75 18.12 8.73
CA LYS A 168 13.74 18.67 10.09
C LYS A 168 12.30 18.96 10.50
N ASN A 169 11.84 18.21 11.50
CA ASN A 169 10.69 18.45 12.37
C ASN A 169 9.33 17.91 11.89
N ALA A 170 8.90 16.80 12.51
CA ALA A 170 7.49 16.52 12.78
C ALA A 170 7.39 15.59 14.00
N GLU A 171 6.84 16.10 15.10
CA GLU A 171 6.48 15.35 16.30
C GLU A 171 4.99 14.90 16.26
N THR A 172 4.67 13.87 17.07
CA THR A 172 3.34 13.36 17.53
C THR A 172 2.69 12.17 16.77
N PRO A 173 1.78 11.39 17.40
CA PRO A 173 2.02 10.41 18.46
C PRO A 173 1.58 8.97 18.07
N ILE A 174 2.11 8.00 18.83
CA ILE A 174 2.16 6.54 18.59
C ILE A 174 0.82 5.82 18.87
N MET A 175 0.46 4.82 18.06
CA MET A 175 -0.36 3.68 18.49
C MET A 175 0.24 2.36 17.99
N LYS A 176 0.79 1.58 18.93
CA LYS A 176 1.24 0.20 18.76
C LYS A 176 0.04 -0.75 18.66
N THR A 177 -0.08 -1.50 17.56
CA THR A 177 -0.68 -2.85 17.55
C THR A 177 -0.46 -3.54 16.20
N ASN A 178 -0.25 -4.87 16.27
CA ASN A 178 -0.23 -5.88 15.19
C ASN A 178 -0.51 -5.34 13.78
N VAL A 179 0.57 -5.21 13.01
CA VAL A 179 0.71 -4.37 11.82
C VAL A 179 -0.28 -4.75 10.70
N ILE A 180 -1.47 -4.16 10.74
CA ILE A 180 -2.26 -3.85 9.55
C ILE A 180 -1.97 -2.39 9.25
N PHE A 181 -1.12 -2.14 8.26
CA PHE A 181 -0.89 -0.78 7.81
C PHE A 181 -2.08 -0.31 6.98
N SER A 182 -2.46 0.95 7.18
CA SER A 182 -3.38 1.69 6.31
C SER A 182 -2.71 3.04 6.05
N THR A 183 -2.10 3.18 4.88
CA THR A 183 -1.42 4.44 4.55
C THR A 183 -2.44 5.50 4.13
N PRO A 184 -2.27 6.77 4.54
CA PRO A 184 -3.09 7.87 4.04
C PRO A 184 -2.61 8.28 2.64
N TRP A 185 -3.46 7.98 1.65
CA TRP A 185 -3.67 8.63 0.35
C TRP A 185 -2.47 9.14 -0.45
N SER A 186 -2.33 8.61 -1.68
CA SER A 186 -1.48 9.21 -2.71
C SER A 186 -2.10 9.06 -4.10
N VAL A 187 -2.16 10.17 -4.84
CA VAL A 187 -2.40 10.18 -6.29
C VAL A 187 -1.07 9.88 -6.97
N CYS A 188 -0.86 8.65 -7.43
CA CYS A 188 0.32 8.29 -8.19
C CYS A 188 0.02 8.40 -9.69
N THR A 189 0.44 9.50 -10.33
CA THR A 189 0.50 9.61 -11.79
C THR A 189 1.65 8.74 -12.31
N LEU A 190 1.35 7.65 -13.00
CA LEU A 190 2.31 6.94 -13.84
C LEU A 190 2.13 7.42 -15.30
N PRO A 191 3.20 7.73 -16.05
CA PRO A 191 3.11 7.88 -17.50
C PRO A 191 2.84 6.51 -18.15
N SER A 192 1.84 6.46 -19.03
CA SER A 192 1.36 5.26 -19.71
C SER A 192 2.35 4.71 -20.74
N ARG A 193 2.67 3.41 -20.66
CA ARG A 193 2.96 2.59 -21.85
C ARG A 193 2.06 1.35 -21.81
N SER A 194 1.35 1.13 -22.90
CA SER A 194 0.34 0.10 -23.11
C SER A 194 0.94 -1.30 -23.13
N MET A 195 0.31 -2.26 -22.44
CA MET A 195 0.53 -3.68 -22.66
C MET A 195 -0.79 -4.44 -22.43
N THR A 196 -1.30 -5.03 -23.50
CA THR A 196 -2.56 -5.79 -23.54
C THR A 196 -2.31 -7.25 -23.16
N ILE A 197 -3.12 -7.82 -22.25
CA ILE A 197 -3.09 -9.26 -21.92
C ILE A 197 -4.54 -9.80 -21.99
N PRO A 198 -4.82 -10.87 -22.78
CA PRO A 198 -6.15 -11.46 -22.87
C PRO A 198 -6.45 -12.39 -21.68
N TRP A 199 -7.67 -12.30 -21.13
CA TRP A 199 -8.16 -13.12 -20.02
C TRP A 199 -9.02 -14.29 -20.50
N LYS A 200 -8.79 -15.48 -19.91
CA LYS A 200 -9.79 -16.53 -19.71
C LYS A 200 -9.39 -17.34 -18.48
N LEU A 201 -10.25 -17.44 -17.47
CA LEU A 201 -10.48 -18.68 -16.69
C LEU A 201 -11.67 -18.59 -15.74
N ARG A 202 -12.27 -19.76 -15.52
CA ARG A 202 -13.57 -20.06 -14.90
C ARG A 202 -13.53 -20.01 -13.36
N GLN A 203 -14.69 -19.76 -12.77
CA GLN A 203 -14.98 -19.80 -11.35
C GLN A 203 -14.96 -21.22 -10.76
N ALA A 204 -14.56 -21.33 -9.49
CA ALA A 204 -15.11 -22.28 -8.53
C ALA A 204 -15.10 -21.64 -7.13
N SER A 205 -16.24 -21.68 -6.44
CA SER A 205 -16.48 -21.09 -5.13
C SER A 205 -16.31 -22.11 -4.00
N VAL A 206 -15.81 -21.68 -2.84
CA VAL A 206 -16.29 -22.17 -1.52
C VAL A 206 -16.27 -20.99 -0.55
N ALA A 207 -17.41 -20.73 0.08
CA ALA A 207 -17.63 -19.61 1.00
C ALA A 207 -17.41 -20.04 2.44
N HIS A 208 -16.63 -19.28 3.22
CA HIS A 208 -16.72 -19.21 4.67
C HIS A 208 -16.72 -17.74 5.10
N THR A 209 -17.73 -17.38 5.88
CA THR A 209 -18.03 -16.05 6.39
C THR A 209 -17.14 -15.71 7.59
N VAL A 210 -16.38 -14.61 7.47
CA VAL A 210 -15.72 -13.94 8.60
C VAL A 210 -16.20 -12.48 8.61
N PRO A 211 -16.72 -11.94 9.72
CA PRO A 211 -17.15 -10.55 9.78
C PRO A 211 -15.92 -9.67 9.99
N ALA A 212 -15.34 -9.15 8.92
CA ALA A 212 -14.25 -8.18 8.98
C ALA A 212 -14.76 -6.82 8.52
N ALA A 213 -14.94 -5.90 9.46
CA ALA A 213 -14.97 -4.48 9.17
C ALA A 213 -13.57 -4.05 8.69
N MET A 214 -13.27 -4.33 7.42
CA MET A 214 -12.05 -3.85 6.77
C MET A 214 -12.18 -2.35 6.55
N CYS A 215 -11.26 -1.56 7.13
CA CYS A 215 -11.04 -0.18 6.70
C CYS A 215 -10.45 -0.23 5.29
N THR A 216 -11.29 0.03 4.29
CA THR A 216 -10.87 0.12 2.90
C THR A 216 -10.11 1.43 2.70
N CYS A 217 -8.77 1.40 2.62
CA CYS A 217 -8.02 2.50 2.00
C CYS A 217 -8.26 2.48 0.50
N TRP A 218 -8.14 3.60 -0.22
CA TRP A 218 -8.35 3.64 -1.67
C TRP A 218 -7.15 4.26 -2.42
N LYS A 219 -6.82 3.72 -3.60
CA LYS A 219 -5.85 4.16 -4.61
C LYS A 219 -6.55 5.00 -5.69
N ILE A 220 -5.88 6.04 -6.19
CA ILE A 220 -6.33 6.82 -7.35
C ILE A 220 -5.45 6.51 -8.58
N LEU A 221 -6.00 5.92 -9.64
CA LEU A 221 -5.36 5.50 -10.90
C LEU A 221 -5.80 6.37 -12.08
N SER A 222 -4.87 6.84 -12.92
CA SER A 222 -5.23 7.59 -14.14
C SER A 222 -5.69 6.64 -15.25
N ILE A 223 -6.88 6.87 -15.83
CA ILE A 223 -7.31 6.21 -17.08
C ILE A 223 -7.28 7.27 -18.17
N SER A 224 -6.42 7.10 -19.18
CA SER A 224 -6.47 7.88 -20.42
C SER A 224 -7.21 7.07 -21.48
N ASN A 225 -8.18 7.69 -22.16
CA ASN A 225 -8.73 7.17 -23.42
C ASN A 225 -7.67 7.23 -24.53
#